data_AF-A0A938R5Z9-F1
#
_entry.id   AF-A0A938R5Z9-F1
#
_cell.length_a   1.000
_cell.length_b   1.000
_cell.length_c   1.000
_cell.angle_alpha   90.00
_cell.angle_beta   90.00
_cell.angle_gamma   90.00
#
_symmetry.space_group_name_H-M   'P 1'
#
loop_
_entity.id
_entity.type
_entity.pdbx_description
1 polymer ?
#
loop_
_entity_poly.entity_id
_entity_poly.type
_entity_poly.pdbx_seq_one_letter_code
_entity_poly.pdbx_strand_id
1 'polypeptide(L)' 'MVAYEYYRKDETNRFHSIGIIPERRETLGRITDASILNLGKIIVGEKEAHSNLFFVQLTID' A
#
# COMPACT_ATOMS: atom_id res chain seq x y z
N MET A 1 -5.11 -14.13 -7.27
CA MET A 1 -5.63 -12.75 -7.09
C MET A 1 -4.50 -11.72 -6.93
N VAL A 2 -4.68 -10.47 -7.34
CA VAL A 2 -3.70 -9.37 -7.08
C VAL A 2 -3.93 -8.81 -5.67
N ALA A 3 -2.87 -8.46 -4.96
CA ALA A 3 -2.95 -7.77 -3.67
C ALA A 3 -1.85 -6.72 -3.55
N TYR A 4 -2.02 -5.77 -2.63
CA TYR A 4 -1.04 -4.74 -2.31
C TYR A 4 -0.63 -4.88 -0.85
N GLU A 5 0.64 -5.16 -0.60
CA GLU A 5 1.22 -5.10 0.74
C GLU A 5 1.81 -3.73 0.99
N TYR A 6 1.47 -3.12 2.12
CA TYR A 6 1.92 -1.78 2.49
C TYR A 6 3.01 -1.85 3.54
N TYR A 7 3.99 -0.96 3.40
CA TYR A 7 5.10 -0.82 4.33
C TYR A 7 5.29 0.62 4.75
N ARG A 8 5.65 0.85 6.00
CA ARG A 8 6.19 2.13 6.46
C ARG A 8 7.67 1.98 6.75
N LYS A 9 8.46 2.95 6.31
CA LYS A 9 9.87 3.04 6.70
C LYS A 9 10.02 3.99 7.88
N ASP A 10 10.57 3.48 8.98
CA ASP A 10 10.86 4.29 10.16
C ASP A 10 12.14 5.14 10.00
N GLU A 11 12.41 5.97 11.00
CA GLU A 11 13.59 6.85 11.06
C GLU A 11 14.91 6.07 11.08
N THR A 12 14.88 4.78 11.44
CA THR A 12 16.05 3.88 11.47
C THR A 12 16.25 3.10 10.16
N ASN A 13 15.54 3.48 9.10
CA ASN A 13 15.49 2.80 7.81
C ASN A 13 14.92 1.37 7.84
N ARG A 14 14.18 0.98 8.87
CA ARG A 14 13.53 -0.33 8.92
C ARG A 14 12.15 -0.25 8.29
N PHE A 15 11.80 -1.30 7.55
CA PHE A 15 10.48 -1.45 6.94
C PHE A 15 9.57 -2.23 7.89
N HIS A 16 8.40 -1.66 8.17
CA HIS A 16 7.35 -2.26 8.99
C HIS A 16 6.16 -2.58 8.08
N SER A 17 5.76 -3.85 8.05
CA SER A 17 4.54 -4.25 7.32
C SER A 17 3.32 -3.68 8.04
N ILE A 18 2.45 -3.03 7.28
CA ILE A 18 1.19 -2.47 7.76
C ILE A 18 0.06 -3.47 7.54
N GLY A 19 0.07 -4.15 6.38
CA GLY A 19 -0.95 -5.11 6.01
C GLY A 19 -1.08 -5.31 4.51
N ILE A 20 -1.88 -6.31 4.14
CA ILE A 20 -2.14 -6.72 2.77
C ILE A 20 -3.59 -6.39 2.41
N ILE A 21 -3.80 -5.73 1.28
CA ILE A 21 -5.11 -5.41 0.75
C ILE A 21 -5.32 -6.15 -0.57
N PRO A 22 -6.25 -7.11 -0.63
CA PRO A 22 -6.66 -7.75 -1.87
C PRO A 22 -7.21 -6.72 -2.86
N GLU A 23 -6.79 -6.78 -4.11
CA GLU A 23 -7.44 -6.06 -5.19
C GLU A 23 -8.71 -6.80 -5.59
N ARG A 24 -9.86 -6.13 -5.43
CA ARG A 24 -11.20 -6.71 -5.64
C ARG A 24 -11.86 -6.25 -6.93
N ARG A 25 -11.27 -5.28 -7.64
CA ARG A 25 -11.79 -4.80 -8.92
C ARG A 25 -11.47 -5.81 -10.02
N GLU A 26 -12.49 -6.15 -10.80
CA GLU A 26 -12.35 -7.03 -11.96
C GLU A 26 -11.56 -6.36 -13.11
N THR A 27 -11.63 -5.02 -13.21
CA THR A 27 -10.92 -4.24 -14.21
C THR A 27 -9.81 -3.40 -13.59
N LEU A 28 -8.56 -3.87 -13.76
CA LEU A 28 -7.34 -3.19 -13.27
C LEU A 28 -6.95 -1.95 -14.09
N GLY A 29 -7.54 -1.73 -15.26
CA GLY A 29 -7.10 -0.69 -16.21
C GLY A 29 -7.22 0.77 -15.74
N ARG A 30 -7.75 1.02 -14.53
CA ARG A 30 -7.91 2.37 -13.96
C ARG A 30 -7.11 2.61 -12.68
N ILE A 31 -6.46 1.59 -12.13
CA ILE A 31 -5.69 1.79 -10.90
C ILE A 31 -4.27 2.27 -11.23
N THR A 32 -3.83 3.30 -10.54
CA THR A 32 -2.45 3.82 -10.64
C THR A 32 -1.74 3.65 -9.30
N ASP A 33 -0.41 3.68 -9.32
CA ASP A 33 0.42 3.68 -8.10
C ASP A 33 0.01 4.80 -7.14
N ALA A 34 -0.40 5.96 -7.67
CA ALA A 34 -0.91 7.07 -6.87
C ALA A 34 -2.24 6.73 -6.17
N SER A 35 -3.13 5.99 -6.83
CA SER A 35 -4.37 5.50 -6.22
C SER A 35 -4.10 4.50 -5.10
N ILE A 36 -3.13 3.60 -5.30
CA ILE A 36 -2.73 2.60 -4.30
C ILE A 36 -2.09 3.30 -3.10
N LEU A 37 -1.17 4.24 -3.33
CA LEU A 37 -0.57 5.03 -2.26
C LEU A 37 -1.62 5.84 -1.48
N ASN A 38 -2.58 6.47 -2.16
CA ASN A 38 -3.65 7.22 -1.48
C ASN A 38 -4.55 6.30 -0.64
N LEU A 39 -4.84 5.08 -1.10
CA LEU A 39 -5.55 4.09 -0.30
C LEU A 39 -4.75 3.75 0.97
N GLY A 40 -3.46 3.49 0.85
CA GLY A 40 -2.58 3.25 2.00
C GLY A 40 -2.57 4.42 2.98
N LYS A 41 -2.51 5.68 2.51
CA LYS A 41 -2.59 6.89 3.34
C LYS A 41 -3.89 6.98 4.15
N ILE A 42 -5.02 6.61 3.55
CA ILE A 42 -6.33 6.59 4.23
C ILE A 42 -6.32 5.57 5.37
N ILE A 43 -5.68 4.42 5.17
CA ILE A 43 -5.69 3.31 6.13
C ILE A 43 -4.78 3.57 7.33
N VAL A 44 -3.57 4.08 7.10
CA VAL A 44 -2.63 4.42 8.18
C VAL A 44 -2.90 5.78 8.82
N GLY A 45 -3.73 6.60 8.18
CA GLY A 45 -4.00 7.99 8.55
C GLY A 45 -2.94 8.95 8.00
N GLU A 46 -3.39 10.13 7.54
CA GLU A 46 -2.51 11.09 6.85
C GLU A 46 -1.27 11.45 7.66
N LYS A 47 -1.37 11.67 8.98
CA LYS A 47 -0.24 12.03 9.84
C LYS A 47 0.89 11.00 9.80
N GLU A 48 0.56 9.71 9.84
CA GLU A 48 1.54 8.61 9.81
C GLU A 48 2.04 8.34 8.38
N ALA A 49 1.30 8.78 7.36
CA ALA A 49 1.64 8.57 5.96
C ALA A 49 2.55 9.65 5.35
N HIS A 50 2.78 10.76 6.05
CA HIS A 50 3.65 11.86 5.58
C HIS A 50 5.13 11.46 5.49
N SER A 51 5.55 10.35 6.09
CA SER A 51 6.92 9.88 6.04
C SER A 51 6.98 8.41 5.64
N ASN A 52 7.27 8.19 4.35
CA ASN A 52 7.81 6.93 3.84
C ASN A 52 6.85 5.73 3.82
N LEU A 53 5.63 5.93 3.31
CA LEU A 53 4.73 4.84 2.93
C LEU A 53 5.10 4.28 1.56
N PHE A 54 5.16 2.94 1.45
CA PHE A 54 5.41 2.20 0.22
C PHE A 54 4.40 1.08 0.06
N PHE A 55 4.29 0.55 -1.15
CA PHE A 55 3.54 -0.67 -1.40
C PHE A 55 4.31 -1.58 -2.35
N VAL A 56 4.02 -2.88 -2.28
CA VAL A 56 4.45 -3.90 -3.23
C VAL A 56 3.20 -4.58 -3.78
N GLN A 57 3.15 -4.76 -5.10
CA GLN A 57 2.11 -5.57 -5.72
C GLN A 57 2.49 -7.05 -5.62
N LEU A 58 1.57 -7.85 -5.10
CA LEU A 58 1.69 -9.29 -4.95
C LEU A 58 0.68 -10.00 -5.85
N THR A 59 1.05 -11.17 -6.32
CA THR A 59 0.11 -12.17 -6.82
C THR A 59 -0.02 -13.24 -5.75
N ILE A 60 -1.21 -13.35 -5.17
CA ILE A 60 -1.59 -14.41 -4.24
C ILE A 60 -2.39 -15.45 -5.02
N ASP A 61 -2.27 -16.73 -4.68
CA ASP A 61 -3.06 -17.79 -5.33
C ASP A 61 -4.55 -17.69 -4.95
#